data_AF-S5AS22-F1
#
_entry.id   AF-S5AS22-F1
#
_cell.length_a   1.000
_cell.length_b   1.000
_cell.length_c   1.000
_cell.angle_alpha   90.00
_cell.angle_beta   90.00
_cell.angle_gamma   90.00
#
_symmetry.space_group_name_H-M   'P 1'
#
loop_
_entity.id
_entity.type
_entity.pdbx_description
1 polymer ?
#
loop_
_entity_poly.entity_id
_entity_poly.type
_entity_poly.pdbx_seq_one_letter_code
_entity_poly.pdbx_strand_id
1 'polypeptide(L)'
;MQIGSAVTAFKQLFSRLILLATCAVLSNAAFAIEAGQYYYFISDKCLPKGPQTPEARGAVTPDVMLFEVVPAGISDYYVNMNTSVLIHYTEEGQAHLSSMEAEQAYTAGKAPSKDSLRKDGNAIQHDFMLQREAIDLKTLINTLNGFSQLQSDKGYFFKKIVGLSNPDAKFKAITRVRLSDMGYDNRMMLTSYSSDYFMLDEQGKASDTAFITVDHGAALRNSLHDTNSPYAIFTKNSVCGEKWEPGN
;
A
#
# COMPACT_ATOMS: atom_id res chain seq x y z
N MET A 1 55.71 -31.54 19.40
CA MET A 1 54.47 -31.85 18.64
C MET A 1 53.30 -31.22 19.39
N GLN A 2 52.92 -29.97 19.10
CA GLN A 2 51.67 -29.34 19.61
C GLN A 2 51.36 -27.92 19.05
N ILE A 3 52.19 -27.36 18.17
CA ILE A 3 52.00 -25.99 17.64
C ILE A 3 51.03 -25.95 16.45
N GLY A 4 50.82 -27.07 15.74
CA GLY A 4 49.96 -27.14 14.55
C GLY A 4 48.45 -27.07 14.82
N SER A 5 48.00 -27.38 16.04
CA SER A 5 46.55 -27.44 16.35
C SER A 5 45.95 -26.05 16.62
N ALA A 6 46.71 -25.15 17.26
CA ALA A 6 46.23 -23.81 17.63
C ALA A 6 46.05 -22.89 16.41
N VAL A 7 46.94 -22.97 15.42
CA VAL A 7 46.88 -22.15 14.20
C VAL A 7 45.67 -22.51 13.34
N THR A 8 45.29 -23.78 13.34
CA THR A 8 44.13 -24.29 12.58
C THR A 8 42.82 -23.87 13.24
N ALA A 9 42.74 -23.92 14.57
CA ALA A 9 41.60 -23.42 15.34
C ALA A 9 41.39 -21.90 15.18
N PHE A 10 42.48 -21.12 15.14
CA PHE A 10 42.42 -19.67 14.99
C PHE A 10 41.89 -19.25 13.60
N LYS A 11 42.30 -19.95 12.53
CA LYS A 11 41.76 -19.75 11.17
C LYS A 11 40.28 -20.11 11.06
N GLN A 12 39.84 -21.16 11.76
CA GLN A 12 38.44 -21.59 11.76
C GLN A 12 37.54 -20.60 12.51
N LEU A 13 38.03 -20.01 13.62
CA LEU A 13 37.34 -18.95 14.36
C LEU A 13 37.20 -17.68 13.52
N PHE A 14 38.29 -17.23 12.86
CA PHE A 14 38.26 -16.06 11.98
C PHE A 14 37.32 -16.24 10.78
N SER A 15 37.32 -17.42 10.15
CA SER A 15 36.41 -17.73 9.04
C SER A 15 34.94 -17.72 9.47
N ARG A 16 34.61 -18.26 10.66
CA ARG A 16 33.26 -18.17 11.23
C ARG A 16 32.86 -16.75 11.62
N LEU A 17 33.79 -15.94 12.13
CA LEU A 17 33.55 -14.54 12.48
C LEU A 17 33.28 -13.68 11.24
N ILE A 18 34.03 -13.92 10.16
CA ILE A 18 33.82 -13.25 8.87
C ILE A 18 32.49 -13.68 8.25
N LEU A 19 32.11 -14.96 8.34
CA LEU A 19 30.83 -15.46 7.85
C LEU A 19 29.63 -14.91 8.64
N LEU A 20 29.75 -14.75 9.97
CA LEU A 20 28.75 -14.12 10.82
C LEU A 20 28.64 -12.60 10.54
N ALA A 21 29.78 -11.94 10.31
CA ALA A 21 29.79 -10.53 9.92
C ALA A 21 29.16 -10.32 8.54
N THR A 22 29.44 -11.17 7.54
CA THR A 22 28.80 -11.08 6.21
C THR A 22 27.33 -11.46 6.22
N CYS A 23 26.91 -12.43 7.04
CA CYS A 23 25.48 -12.69 7.28
C CYS A 23 24.78 -11.53 8.00
N ALA A 24 25.47 -10.77 8.85
CA ALA A 24 24.94 -9.55 9.45
C ALA A 24 24.83 -8.39 8.44
N VAL A 25 25.72 -8.29 7.43
CA VAL A 25 25.59 -7.28 6.36
C VAL A 25 24.51 -7.65 5.33
N LEU A 26 24.16 -8.94 5.23
CA LEU A 26 23.03 -9.45 4.44
C LEU A 26 21.73 -9.53 5.25
N SER A 27 21.72 -9.05 6.49
CA SER A 27 20.45 -8.82 7.18
C SER A 27 19.67 -7.80 6.33
N ASN A 28 18.52 -8.23 5.79
CA ASN A 28 17.50 -7.32 5.33
C ASN A 28 17.38 -6.26 6.42
N ALA A 29 17.85 -5.04 6.16
CA ALA A 29 17.63 -3.94 7.07
C ALA A 29 16.13 -3.93 7.30
N ALA A 30 15.70 -4.28 8.51
CA ALA A 30 14.29 -4.27 8.85
C ALA A 30 13.84 -2.83 8.66
N PHE A 31 13.14 -2.57 7.55
CA PHE A 31 12.55 -1.29 7.27
C PHE A 31 11.32 -1.19 8.16
N ALA A 32 11.55 -0.74 9.39
CA ALA A 32 10.48 -0.52 10.35
C ALA A 32 9.58 0.59 9.83
N ILE A 33 8.28 0.34 9.81
CA ILE A 33 7.26 1.37 9.61
C ILE A 33 6.83 1.87 10.99
N GLU A 34 6.54 3.16 11.09
CA GLU A 34 5.96 3.71 12.30
C GLU A 34 4.49 3.29 12.44
N ALA A 35 4.18 2.58 13.53
CA ALA A 35 2.81 2.24 13.86
C ALA A 35 2.02 3.46 14.35
N GLY A 36 0.70 3.41 14.16
CA GLY A 36 -0.24 4.45 14.58
C GLY A 36 -1.33 4.70 13.54
N GLN A 37 -2.22 5.62 13.89
CA GLN A 37 -3.30 6.09 13.03
C GLN A 37 -2.82 7.28 12.21
N TYR A 38 -3.11 7.28 10.91
CA TYR A 38 -2.66 8.30 9.97
C TYR A 38 -3.86 9.05 9.39
N TYR A 39 -3.92 10.35 9.64
CA TYR A 39 -4.99 11.23 9.20
C TYR A 39 -4.56 12.02 7.97
N TYR A 40 -5.50 12.33 7.09
CA TYR A 40 -5.23 13.08 5.88
C TYR A 40 -4.54 14.41 6.19
N PHE A 41 -3.45 14.67 5.48
CA PHE A 41 -2.67 15.89 5.59
C PHE A 41 -2.53 16.56 4.22
N ILE A 42 -3.00 17.82 4.12
CA ILE A 42 -2.92 18.61 2.89
C ILE A 42 -1.45 18.82 2.51
N SER A 43 -1.06 18.15 1.43
CA SER A 43 0.33 18.15 0.99
C SER A 43 0.45 17.80 -0.48
N ASP A 44 1.48 18.35 -1.09
CA ASP A 44 1.97 17.91 -2.40
C ASP A 44 3.12 16.94 -2.15
N LYS A 45 2.90 15.64 -2.37
CA LYS A 45 3.89 14.58 -2.09
C LYS A 45 4.47 14.64 -0.67
N CYS A 46 3.61 14.79 0.33
CA CYS A 46 3.92 14.92 1.76
C CYS A 46 4.61 16.23 2.17
N LEU A 47 4.91 17.13 1.22
CA LEU A 47 5.32 18.49 1.54
C LEU A 47 4.08 19.33 1.94
N PRO A 48 4.06 19.97 3.12
CA PRO A 48 2.93 20.77 3.59
C PRO A 48 2.44 21.80 2.58
N LYS A 49 1.12 21.90 2.41
CA LYS A 49 0.46 22.95 1.61
C LYS A 49 -0.70 23.55 2.39
N GLY A 50 -1.01 24.82 2.12
CA GLY A 50 -2.08 25.53 2.82
C GLY A 50 -1.72 25.92 4.26
N PRO A 51 -2.73 26.28 5.08
CA PRO A 51 -2.54 26.66 6.48
C PRO A 51 -1.94 25.52 7.31
N GLN A 52 -1.06 25.85 8.26
CA GLN A 52 -0.32 24.88 9.07
C GLN A 52 -0.62 24.94 10.57
N THR A 53 -1.24 26.02 11.05
CA THR A 53 -1.75 26.07 12.43
C THR A 53 -2.92 25.08 12.57
N PRO A 54 -3.03 24.33 13.66
CA PRO A 54 -4.08 23.33 13.85
C PRO A 54 -5.49 23.86 13.53
N GLU A 55 -5.84 25.05 14.02
CA GLU A 55 -7.16 25.65 13.85
C GLU A 55 -7.44 25.99 12.37
N ALA A 56 -6.53 26.70 11.71
CA ALA A 56 -6.69 27.07 10.31
C ALA A 56 -6.61 25.87 9.36
N ARG A 57 -5.84 24.84 9.72
CA ARG A 57 -5.74 23.59 8.97
C ARG A 57 -7.04 22.79 9.10
N GLY A 58 -7.56 22.63 10.31
CA GLY A 58 -8.85 21.96 10.57
C GLY A 58 -10.04 22.65 9.90
N ALA A 59 -9.96 23.97 9.67
CA ALA A 59 -11.01 24.71 8.95
C ALA A 59 -11.09 24.37 7.44
N VAL A 60 -10.02 23.83 6.85
CA VAL A 60 -9.94 23.61 5.38
C VAL A 60 -9.59 22.16 4.99
N THR A 61 -9.28 21.33 5.98
CA THR A 61 -8.90 19.92 5.80
C THR A 61 -10.02 19.05 6.35
N PRO A 62 -10.52 18.05 5.60
CA PRO A 62 -11.43 17.08 6.18
C PRO A 62 -10.71 16.27 7.26
N ASP A 63 -11.37 16.02 8.39
CA ASP A 63 -10.85 15.16 9.45
C ASP A 63 -11.08 13.70 9.08
N VAL A 64 -10.14 13.13 8.34
CA VAL A 64 -10.27 11.78 7.76
C VAL A 64 -9.07 10.94 8.15
N MET A 65 -9.30 9.92 8.97
CA MET A 65 -8.34 8.83 9.16
C MET A 65 -8.25 8.05 7.84
N LEU A 66 -7.05 7.95 7.25
CA LEU A 66 -6.83 7.25 5.98
C LEU A 66 -6.58 5.77 6.19
N PHE A 67 -5.67 5.47 7.11
CA PHE A 67 -5.26 4.12 7.45
C PHE A 67 -4.63 4.08 8.85
N GLU A 68 -4.57 2.88 9.41
CA GLU A 68 -3.86 2.58 10.64
C GLU A 68 -2.81 1.51 10.36
N VAL A 69 -1.61 1.70 10.91
CA VAL A 69 -0.53 0.70 10.87
C VAL A 69 -0.41 0.06 12.24
N VAL A 70 -0.61 -1.25 12.32
CA VAL A 70 -0.61 -2.03 13.56
C VAL A 70 0.60 -2.98 13.58
N PRO A 71 1.40 -3.03 14.66
CA PRO A 71 2.48 -4.00 14.79
C PRO A 71 1.94 -5.43 14.87
N ALA A 72 2.52 -6.35 14.11
CA ALA A 72 2.17 -7.77 14.05
C ALA A 72 3.32 -8.66 14.52
N GLY A 73 3.93 -8.35 15.67
CA GLY A 73 5.11 -9.04 16.18
C GLY A 73 6.40 -8.24 15.95
N ILE A 74 7.55 -8.92 15.89
CA ILE A 74 8.86 -8.25 16.02
C ILE A 74 9.23 -7.41 14.79
N SER A 75 8.79 -7.80 13.59
CA SER A 75 9.17 -7.15 12.33
C SER A 75 8.06 -7.15 11.28
N ASP A 76 6.84 -7.47 11.69
CA ASP A 76 5.69 -7.61 10.79
C ASP A 76 4.65 -6.55 11.15
N TYR A 77 3.84 -6.16 10.17
CA TYR A 77 2.87 -5.09 10.30
C TYR A 77 1.62 -5.37 9.48
N TYR A 78 0.51 -4.84 9.98
CA TYR A 78 -0.77 -4.86 9.31
C TYR A 78 -1.20 -3.43 9.01
N VAL A 79 -1.88 -3.26 7.88
CA VAL A 79 -2.60 -2.02 7.56
C VAL A 79 -4.09 -2.27 7.65
N ASN A 80 -4.79 -1.34 8.30
CA ASN A 80 -6.24 -1.23 8.25
C ASN A 80 -6.56 0.03 7.43
N MET A 81 -7.18 -0.13 6.27
CA MET A 81 -7.63 0.99 5.46
C MET A 81 -8.98 1.47 5.98
N ASN A 82 -9.19 2.79 6.01
CA ASN A 82 -10.51 3.31 6.31
C ASN A 82 -11.44 3.16 5.10
N THR A 83 -12.02 1.97 4.92
CA THR A 83 -12.91 1.69 3.80
C THR A 83 -14.22 2.50 3.84
N SER A 84 -14.63 2.98 5.03
CA SER A 84 -15.85 3.78 5.20
C SER A 84 -15.80 5.12 4.45
N VAL A 85 -14.61 5.64 4.12
CA VAL A 85 -14.44 6.90 3.38
C VAL A 85 -14.56 6.73 1.87
N LEU A 86 -14.67 5.48 1.39
CA LEU A 86 -14.96 5.15 0.00
C LEU A 86 -16.45 5.32 -0.28
N ILE A 87 -16.95 6.56 -0.21
CA ILE A 87 -18.38 6.89 -0.32
C ILE A 87 -19.03 6.48 -1.65
N HIS A 88 -18.23 6.18 -2.67
CA HIS A 88 -18.69 5.71 -3.97
C HIS A 88 -18.75 4.18 -4.09
N TYR A 89 -18.50 3.45 -3.00
CA TYR A 89 -18.54 1.99 -2.93
C TYR A 89 -19.80 1.58 -2.18
N THR A 90 -20.39 0.43 -2.51
CA THR A 90 -21.51 -0.09 -1.72
C THR A 90 -21.02 -0.56 -0.36
N GLU A 91 -21.94 -0.75 0.59
CA GLU A 91 -21.59 -1.31 1.91
C GLU A 91 -20.91 -2.68 1.77
N GLU A 92 -21.36 -3.52 0.84
CA GLU A 92 -20.74 -4.82 0.56
C GLU A 92 -19.34 -4.65 -0.03
N GLY A 93 -19.11 -3.66 -0.89
CA GLY A 93 -17.79 -3.34 -1.43
C GLY A 93 -16.80 -2.89 -0.35
N GLN A 94 -17.25 -2.02 0.57
CA GLN A 94 -16.45 -1.57 1.71
C GLN A 94 -16.13 -2.75 2.65
N ALA A 95 -17.14 -3.56 2.99
CA ALA A 95 -16.98 -4.73 3.84
C ALA A 95 -16.04 -5.77 3.21
N HIS A 96 -16.13 -5.98 1.89
CA HIS A 96 -15.25 -6.89 1.17
C HIS A 96 -13.78 -6.46 1.29
N LEU A 97 -13.47 -5.17 1.08
CA LEU A 97 -12.10 -4.65 1.23
C LEU A 97 -11.59 -4.82 2.66
N SER A 98 -12.39 -4.45 3.66
CA SER A 98 -12.01 -4.63 5.08
C SER A 98 -11.79 -6.10 5.43
N SER A 99 -12.57 -7.02 4.87
CA SER A 99 -12.39 -8.46 5.15
C SER A 99 -11.05 -9.01 4.65
N MET A 100 -10.47 -8.43 3.59
CA MET A 100 -9.17 -8.88 3.05
C MET A 100 -7.99 -8.54 3.98
N GLU A 101 -8.15 -7.59 4.89
CA GLU A 101 -7.08 -7.14 5.79
C GLU A 101 -6.70 -8.23 6.82
N ALA A 102 -7.59 -9.21 7.05
CA ALA A 102 -7.41 -10.30 8.00
C ALA A 102 -6.29 -11.28 7.62
N GLU A 103 -5.96 -11.43 6.33
CA GLU A 103 -4.99 -12.41 5.82
C GLU A 103 -3.87 -11.74 5.00
N GLN A 104 -3.54 -10.49 5.35
CA GLN A 104 -2.57 -9.73 4.58
C GLN A 104 -1.13 -10.23 4.77
N ALA A 105 -0.32 -10.09 3.72
CA ALA A 105 1.12 -10.34 3.76
C ALA A 105 1.90 -9.03 3.59
N TYR A 106 2.82 -8.76 4.51
CA TYR A 106 3.64 -7.55 4.50
C TYR A 106 5.04 -7.81 3.95
N THR A 107 5.53 -6.87 3.14
CA THR A 107 6.92 -6.80 2.70
C THR A 107 7.39 -5.36 2.69
N ALA A 108 8.70 -5.15 2.83
CA ALA A 108 9.29 -3.83 2.69
C ALA A 108 10.54 -3.85 1.83
N GLY A 109 10.77 -2.75 1.11
CA GLY A 109 11.89 -2.60 0.20
C GLY A 109 12.24 -1.14 -0.05
N LYS A 110 13.30 -0.92 -0.82
CA LYS A 110 13.68 0.42 -1.29
C LYS A 110 13.35 0.58 -2.76
N ALA A 111 12.86 1.75 -3.12
CA ALA A 111 12.71 2.15 -4.52
C ALA A 111 13.32 3.55 -4.72
N PRO A 112 14.07 3.80 -5.81
CA PRO A 112 14.53 5.13 -6.15
C PRO A 112 13.35 6.11 -6.23
N SER A 113 13.48 7.28 -5.61
CA SER A 113 12.46 8.32 -5.67
C SER A 113 13.08 9.70 -5.65
N LYS A 114 12.80 10.48 -6.70
CA LYS A 114 13.29 11.87 -6.81
C LYS A 114 12.69 12.80 -5.76
N ASP A 115 11.57 12.40 -5.16
CA ASP A 115 10.85 13.19 -4.16
C ASP A 115 11.25 12.78 -2.72
N SER A 116 12.18 11.84 -2.55
CA SER A 116 12.63 11.40 -1.23
C SER A 116 13.60 12.40 -0.60
N LEU A 117 13.39 12.71 0.68
CA LEU A 117 14.30 13.48 1.52
C LEU A 117 15.40 12.63 2.17
N ARG A 118 15.35 11.30 1.97
CA ARG A 118 16.33 10.38 2.55
C ARG A 118 17.69 10.56 1.86
N LYS A 119 18.77 10.45 2.64
CA LYS A 119 20.16 10.67 2.18
C LYS A 119 20.58 9.76 1.02
N ASP A 120 19.97 8.59 0.89
CA ASP A 120 20.24 7.62 -0.16
C ASP A 120 19.36 7.80 -1.41
N GLY A 121 18.48 8.81 -1.45
CA GLY A 121 17.60 9.10 -2.59
C GLY A 121 16.52 8.05 -2.85
N ASN A 122 16.31 7.13 -1.90
CA ASN A 122 15.30 6.09 -2.00
C ASN A 122 14.10 6.40 -1.10
N ALA A 123 12.92 6.00 -1.55
CA ALA A 123 11.77 5.81 -0.67
C ALA A 123 11.83 4.40 -0.08
N ILE A 124 11.39 4.24 1.16
CA ILE A 124 11.09 2.92 1.71
C ILE A 124 9.63 2.62 1.36
N GLN A 125 9.39 1.52 0.66
CA GLN A 125 8.07 1.03 0.30
C GLN A 125 7.66 -0.07 1.27
N HIS A 126 6.47 0.05 1.80
CA HIS A 126 5.79 -0.91 2.67
C HIS A 126 4.58 -1.43 1.90
N ASP A 127 4.67 -2.67 1.45
CA ASP A 127 3.67 -3.34 0.61
C ASP A 127 2.87 -4.32 1.47
N PHE A 128 1.56 -4.08 1.55
CA PHE A 128 0.59 -4.94 2.20
C PHE A 128 -0.26 -5.60 1.12
N MET A 129 -0.07 -6.90 0.94
CA MET A 129 -0.83 -7.70 0.00
C MET A 129 -2.07 -8.26 0.71
N LEU A 130 -3.24 -7.69 0.45
CA LEU A 130 -4.49 -8.05 1.14
C LEU A 130 -5.15 -9.30 0.52
N GLN A 131 -4.95 -9.54 -0.78
CA GLN A 131 -5.55 -10.67 -1.47
C GLN A 131 -4.64 -11.17 -2.59
N ARG A 132 -4.58 -12.50 -2.77
CA ARG A 132 -3.80 -13.14 -3.83
C ARG A 132 -4.43 -14.46 -4.29
N GLU A 133 -5.72 -14.48 -4.58
CA GLU A 133 -6.46 -15.70 -4.93
C GLU A 133 -6.87 -15.76 -6.40
N ALA A 134 -7.26 -16.95 -6.85
CA ALA A 134 -7.87 -17.13 -8.17
C ALA A 134 -9.39 -17.09 -8.03
N ILE A 135 -10.05 -16.23 -8.78
CA ILE A 135 -11.52 -16.07 -8.78
C ILE A 135 -12.08 -16.38 -10.16
N ASP A 136 -13.35 -16.78 -10.22
CA ASP A 136 -14.08 -16.93 -11.48
C ASP A 136 -14.71 -15.61 -11.95
N LEU A 137 -15.20 -15.60 -13.19
CA LEU A 137 -15.86 -14.43 -13.77
C LEU A 137 -17.06 -13.95 -12.96
N LYS A 138 -17.85 -14.87 -12.38
CA LYS A 138 -19.03 -14.53 -11.58
C LYS A 138 -18.65 -13.76 -10.31
N THR A 139 -17.63 -14.24 -9.60
CA THR A 139 -17.09 -13.61 -8.40
C THR A 139 -16.52 -12.24 -8.74
N LEU A 140 -15.76 -12.12 -9.82
CA LEU A 140 -15.24 -10.83 -10.31
C LEU A 140 -16.38 -9.82 -10.55
N ILE A 141 -17.43 -10.21 -11.29
CA ILE A 141 -18.58 -9.33 -11.56
C ILE A 141 -19.23 -8.85 -10.26
N ASN A 142 -19.45 -9.75 -9.30
CA ASN A 142 -20.06 -9.41 -8.01
C ASN A 142 -19.17 -8.44 -7.22
N THR A 143 -17.87 -8.69 -7.17
CA THR A 143 -16.90 -7.80 -6.51
C THR A 143 -16.89 -6.40 -7.15
N LEU A 144 -16.83 -6.32 -8.49
CA LEU A 144 -16.81 -5.05 -9.21
C LEU A 144 -18.10 -4.24 -9.02
N ASN A 145 -19.25 -4.90 -8.88
CA ASN A 145 -20.52 -4.24 -8.56
C ASN A 145 -20.49 -3.58 -7.18
N GLY A 146 -19.76 -4.15 -6.20
CA GLY A 146 -19.58 -3.55 -4.88
C GLY A 146 -18.63 -2.35 -4.89
N PHE A 147 -17.62 -2.37 -5.76
CA PHE A 147 -16.60 -1.31 -5.85
C PHE A 147 -17.03 -0.07 -6.65
N SER A 148 -18.26 -0.03 -7.14
CA SER A 148 -18.71 1.07 -7.97
C SER A 148 -20.17 1.41 -7.73
N GLN A 149 -20.41 2.67 -7.38
CA GLN A 149 -21.72 3.31 -7.47
C GLN A 149 -21.79 4.30 -8.65
N LEU A 150 -20.65 4.79 -9.13
CA LEU A 150 -20.57 5.74 -10.24
C LEU A 150 -20.84 5.09 -11.59
N GLN A 151 -21.65 5.74 -12.42
CA GLN A 151 -22.02 5.24 -13.75
C GLN A 151 -20.81 5.08 -14.68
N SER A 152 -19.80 5.95 -14.57
CA SER A 152 -18.56 5.87 -15.36
C SER A 152 -17.82 4.56 -15.12
N ASP A 153 -17.69 4.17 -13.85
CA ASP A 153 -16.92 3.02 -13.42
C ASP A 153 -17.68 1.73 -13.77
N LYS A 154 -19.00 1.69 -13.49
CA LYS A 154 -19.88 0.59 -13.92
C LYS A 154 -19.83 0.39 -15.43
N GLY A 155 -19.92 1.46 -16.20
CA GLY A 155 -19.86 1.41 -17.66
C GLY A 155 -18.51 0.89 -18.17
N TYR A 156 -17.41 1.31 -17.54
CA TYR A 156 -16.07 0.81 -17.85
C TYR A 156 -15.95 -0.70 -17.58
N PHE A 157 -16.33 -1.16 -16.38
CA PHE A 157 -16.27 -2.59 -16.02
C PHE A 157 -17.16 -3.44 -16.93
N PHE A 158 -18.41 -3.00 -17.16
CA PHE A 158 -19.34 -3.69 -18.05
C PHE A 158 -18.78 -3.82 -19.47
N LYS A 159 -18.25 -2.73 -20.05
CA LYS A 159 -17.64 -2.76 -21.38
C LYS A 159 -16.46 -3.73 -21.47
N LYS A 160 -15.62 -3.79 -20.44
CA LYS A 160 -14.50 -4.74 -20.37
C LYS A 160 -15.00 -6.17 -20.30
N ILE A 161 -15.95 -6.46 -19.41
CA ILE A 161 -16.52 -7.80 -19.20
C ILE A 161 -17.24 -8.31 -20.44
N VAL A 162 -18.07 -7.49 -21.11
CA VAL A 162 -18.78 -7.91 -22.34
C VAL A 162 -17.82 -8.17 -23.50
N GLY A 163 -16.66 -7.52 -23.50
CA GLY A 163 -15.59 -7.81 -24.48
C GLY A 163 -14.87 -9.14 -24.25
N LEU A 164 -15.16 -9.86 -23.17
CA LEU A 164 -14.57 -11.16 -22.87
C LEU A 164 -15.31 -12.28 -23.62
N SER A 165 -14.59 -12.99 -24.48
CA SER A 165 -15.17 -14.09 -25.27
C SER A 165 -15.31 -15.41 -24.49
N ASN A 166 -14.59 -15.58 -23.39
CA ASN A 166 -14.56 -16.82 -22.61
C ASN A 166 -15.38 -16.70 -21.32
N PRO A 167 -16.55 -17.36 -21.21
CA PRO A 167 -17.38 -17.31 -20.00
C PRO A 167 -16.76 -18.04 -18.79
N ASP A 168 -15.84 -18.97 -19.02
CA ASP A 168 -15.17 -19.77 -17.99
C ASP A 168 -13.82 -19.16 -17.57
N ALA A 169 -13.56 -17.90 -17.93
CA ALA A 169 -12.32 -17.22 -17.58
C ALA A 169 -12.12 -17.17 -16.07
N LYS A 170 -10.87 -17.38 -15.66
CA LYS A 170 -10.41 -17.22 -14.29
C LYS A 170 -9.44 -16.06 -14.20
N PHE A 171 -9.40 -15.44 -13.03
CA PHE A 171 -8.61 -14.25 -12.78
C PHE A 171 -7.77 -14.45 -11.52
N LYS A 172 -6.50 -14.11 -11.60
CA LYS A 172 -5.69 -13.85 -10.42
C LYS A 172 -6.07 -12.47 -9.88
N ALA A 173 -6.72 -12.43 -8.73
CA ALA A 173 -7.01 -11.21 -8.01
C ALA A 173 -5.83 -10.85 -7.11
N ILE A 174 -5.37 -9.61 -7.20
CA ILE A 174 -4.28 -9.06 -6.39
C ILE A 174 -4.76 -7.72 -5.83
N THR A 175 -5.03 -7.67 -4.53
CA THR A 175 -5.37 -6.42 -3.84
C THR A 175 -4.19 -5.99 -2.98
N ARG A 176 -3.71 -4.77 -3.17
CA ARG A 176 -2.52 -4.25 -2.51
C ARG A 176 -2.71 -2.84 -1.98
N VAL A 177 -2.08 -2.57 -0.85
CA VAL A 177 -1.83 -1.24 -0.30
C VAL A 177 -0.33 -1.03 -0.27
N ARG A 178 0.12 0.12 -0.78
CA ARG A 178 1.51 0.55 -0.69
C ARG A 178 1.61 1.88 0.04
N LEU A 179 2.32 1.84 1.15
CA LEU A 179 2.74 3.00 1.90
C LEU A 179 4.20 3.31 1.56
N SER A 180 4.56 4.58 1.46
CA SER A 180 5.91 5.00 1.13
C SER A 180 6.39 6.05 2.12
N ASP A 181 7.47 5.70 2.82
CA ASP A 181 8.22 6.62 3.66
C ASP A 181 9.25 7.34 2.79
N MET A 182 8.99 8.63 2.62
CA MET A 182 9.79 9.54 1.81
C MET A 182 10.80 10.34 2.66
N GLY A 183 10.93 10.04 3.95
CA GLY A 183 11.78 10.76 4.90
C GLY A 183 11.16 12.03 5.50
N TYR A 184 9.83 12.17 5.44
CA TYR A 184 9.11 13.21 6.18
C TYR A 184 8.72 12.66 7.56
N ASP A 185 9.08 13.39 8.61
CA ASP A 185 8.74 13.01 9.98
C ASP A 185 7.23 12.83 10.15
N ASN A 186 6.83 11.76 10.83
CA ASN A 186 5.44 11.43 11.15
C ASN A 186 4.51 11.35 9.92
N ARG A 187 5.03 11.16 8.71
CA ARG A 187 4.21 11.11 7.48
C ARG A 187 4.47 9.89 6.65
N MET A 188 3.37 9.39 6.07
CA MET A 188 3.39 8.23 5.21
C MET A 188 2.55 8.50 3.97
N MET A 189 3.14 8.29 2.79
CA MET A 189 2.46 8.49 1.52
C MET A 189 1.73 7.23 1.09
N LEU A 190 0.42 7.30 0.88
CA LEU A 190 -0.33 6.23 0.22
C LEU A 190 -0.09 6.33 -1.30
N THR A 191 0.79 5.48 -1.81
CA THR A 191 1.20 5.49 -3.23
C THR A 191 0.40 4.51 -4.08
N SER A 192 -0.17 3.46 -3.47
CA SER A 192 -1.06 2.53 -4.16
C SER A 192 -2.14 2.04 -3.19
N TYR A 193 -3.37 1.97 -3.67
CA TYR A 193 -4.43 1.16 -3.09
C TYR A 193 -5.29 0.67 -4.24
N SER A 194 -5.08 -0.58 -4.66
CA SER A 194 -5.68 -1.11 -5.89
C SER A 194 -6.01 -2.59 -5.81
N SER A 195 -7.06 -3.00 -6.52
CA SER A 195 -7.32 -4.39 -6.90
C SER A 195 -7.05 -4.56 -8.39
N ASP A 196 -6.14 -5.47 -8.71
CA ASP A 196 -5.75 -5.84 -10.07
C ASP A 196 -6.21 -7.27 -10.36
N TYR A 197 -6.92 -7.46 -11.48
CA TYR A 197 -7.47 -8.75 -11.90
C TYR A 197 -6.80 -9.19 -13.20
N PHE A 198 -5.91 -10.18 -13.12
CA PHE A 198 -5.16 -10.69 -14.26
C PHE A 198 -5.81 -11.95 -14.79
N MET A 199 -6.16 -11.99 -16.07
CA MET A 199 -6.71 -13.21 -16.67
C MET A 199 -5.67 -14.33 -16.64
N LEU A 200 -6.11 -15.52 -16.27
CA LEU A 200 -5.30 -16.74 -16.26
C LEU A 200 -5.42 -17.47 -17.60
N ASP A 201 -4.31 -18.00 -18.10
CA ASP A 201 -4.32 -18.94 -19.23
C ASP A 201 -4.72 -20.36 -18.78
N GLU A 202 -4.79 -21.29 -19.73
CA GLU A 202 -5.14 -22.69 -19.48
C GLU A 202 -4.16 -23.41 -18.55
N GLN A 203 -2.93 -22.89 -18.42
CA GLN A 203 -1.90 -23.40 -17.53
C GLN A 203 -1.94 -22.72 -16.15
N GLY A 204 -2.89 -21.81 -15.91
CA GLY A 204 -3.04 -21.06 -14.66
C GLY A 204 -2.02 -19.93 -14.48
N LYS A 205 -1.32 -19.52 -15.55
CA LYS A 205 -0.39 -18.40 -15.52
C LYS A 205 -1.16 -17.09 -15.78
N ALA A 206 -0.89 -16.09 -14.95
CA ALA A 206 -1.48 -14.76 -15.10
C ALA A 206 -0.85 -14.00 -16.27
N SER A 207 -1.68 -13.23 -16.99
CA SER A 207 -1.21 -12.23 -17.96
C SER A 207 -0.31 -11.18 -17.29
N ASP A 208 0.61 -10.61 -18.06
CA ASP A 208 1.48 -9.51 -17.59
C ASP A 208 0.71 -8.20 -17.39
N THR A 209 -0.48 -8.06 -18.00
CA THR A 209 -1.33 -6.87 -17.89
C THR A 209 -2.65 -7.22 -17.23
N ALA A 210 -3.07 -6.41 -16.25
CA ALA A 210 -4.35 -6.57 -15.62
C ALA A 210 -5.49 -6.39 -16.64
N PHE A 211 -6.45 -7.30 -16.62
CA PHE A 211 -7.66 -7.20 -17.43
C PHE A 211 -8.54 -6.03 -16.95
N ILE A 212 -8.69 -5.94 -15.63
CA ILE A 212 -9.34 -4.83 -14.92
C ILE A 212 -8.44 -4.43 -13.75
N THR A 213 -8.29 -3.11 -13.56
CA THR A 213 -7.70 -2.50 -12.37
C THR A 213 -8.74 -1.59 -11.76
N VAL A 214 -8.90 -1.67 -10.45
CA VAL A 214 -9.73 -0.78 -9.64
C VAL A 214 -8.79 0.05 -8.76
N ASP A 215 -8.75 1.36 -8.99
CA ASP A 215 -7.95 2.30 -8.19
C ASP A 215 -8.77 2.81 -7.01
N HIS A 216 -8.74 2.08 -5.89
CA HIS A 216 -9.37 2.49 -4.63
C HIS A 216 -8.76 3.78 -4.09
N GLY A 217 -7.47 4.00 -4.35
CA GLY A 217 -6.77 5.25 -4.01
C GLY A 217 -7.39 6.46 -4.73
N ALA A 218 -7.76 6.34 -6.01
CA ALA A 218 -8.46 7.40 -6.72
C ALA A 218 -9.85 7.67 -6.13
N ALA A 219 -10.60 6.62 -5.80
CA ALA A 219 -11.91 6.77 -5.16
C ALA A 219 -11.81 7.50 -3.82
N LEU A 220 -10.82 7.14 -2.98
CA LEU A 220 -10.52 7.82 -1.73
C LEU A 220 -10.11 9.28 -1.97
N ARG A 221 -9.24 9.55 -2.95
CA ARG A 221 -8.71 10.91 -3.22
C ARG A 221 -9.79 11.88 -3.67
N ASN A 222 -10.75 11.39 -4.45
CA ASN A 222 -11.87 12.18 -4.96
C ASN A 222 -12.87 12.59 -3.88
N SER A 223 -12.90 11.92 -2.72
CA SER A 223 -13.80 12.26 -1.62
C SER A 223 -13.20 13.21 -0.57
N LEU A 224 -11.89 13.47 -0.62
CA LEU A 224 -11.21 14.34 0.37
C LEU A 224 -11.48 15.83 0.15
N HIS A 225 -11.63 16.27 -1.08
CA HIS A 225 -11.87 17.67 -1.38
C HIS A 225 -12.88 17.82 -2.51
N ASP A 226 -13.82 18.76 -2.34
CA ASP A 226 -14.69 19.18 -3.42
C ASP A 226 -13.89 19.64 -4.64
N THR A 227 -14.44 19.46 -5.84
CA THR A 227 -13.77 19.80 -7.10
C THR A 227 -13.35 21.28 -7.18
N ASN A 228 -14.02 22.17 -6.46
CA ASN A 228 -13.72 23.61 -6.43
C ASN A 228 -12.72 23.99 -5.32
N SER A 229 -12.33 23.07 -4.44
CA SER A 229 -11.34 23.32 -3.40
C SER A 229 -9.96 23.63 -4.02
N PRO A 230 -9.25 24.68 -3.57
CA PRO A 230 -7.89 24.95 -4.05
C PRO A 230 -6.90 23.83 -3.68
N TYR A 231 -7.26 22.94 -2.76
CA TYR A 231 -6.42 21.83 -2.31
C TYR A 231 -6.65 20.52 -3.06
N ALA A 232 -7.72 20.41 -3.85
CA ALA A 232 -8.05 19.20 -4.62
C ALA A 232 -6.94 18.82 -5.63
N ILE A 233 -6.16 19.80 -6.09
CA ILE A 233 -5.02 19.54 -7.00
C ILE A 233 -3.94 18.67 -6.34
N PHE A 234 -3.78 18.77 -5.02
CA PHE A 234 -2.71 18.08 -4.29
C PHE A 234 -3.02 16.60 -4.05
N THR A 235 -4.28 16.18 -4.13
CA THR A 235 -4.70 14.77 -3.96
C THR A 235 -4.76 14.01 -5.28
N LYS A 236 -4.35 14.60 -6.41
CA LYS A 236 -4.57 13.98 -7.74
C LYS A 236 -3.93 12.61 -7.90
N ASN A 237 -2.70 12.43 -7.43
CA ASN A 237 -1.90 11.22 -7.68
C ASN A 237 -1.65 10.38 -6.42
N SER A 238 -1.68 11.00 -5.24
CA SER A 238 -1.34 10.37 -3.97
C SER A 238 -1.90 11.21 -2.84
N VAL A 239 -1.98 10.62 -1.65
CA VAL A 239 -2.28 11.34 -0.40
C VAL A 239 -1.25 10.99 0.64
N CYS A 240 -1.04 11.91 1.58
CA CYS A 240 -0.22 11.65 2.75
C CYS A 240 -1.07 11.62 4.00
N GLY A 241 -0.80 10.62 4.81
CA GLY A 241 -1.25 10.56 6.17
C GLY A 241 -0.20 11.18 7.08
N GLU A 242 -0.61 12.05 7.98
CA GLU A 242 0.17 12.48 9.14
C GLU A 242 -0.27 11.66 10.35
N LYS A 243 0.71 11.08 11.05
CA LYS A 243 0.48 10.25 12.22
C LYS A 243 -0.15 11.11 13.32
N TRP A 244 -1.23 10.61 13.89
CA TRP A 244 -1.88 11.26 15.02
C TRP A 244 -1.01 11.18 16.27
N GLU A 245 -0.87 12.32 16.95
CA GLU A 245 -0.20 12.43 18.24
C GLU A 245 -1.13 13.15 19.23
N PRO A 246 -1.26 12.66 20.48
CA PRO A 246 -2.07 13.34 21.48
C PRO A 246 -1.56 14.76 21.76
N GLY A 247 -2.39 15.79 21.56
CA GLY A 247 -2.07 17.18 21.89
C GLY A 247 -1.75 18.11 20.71
N ASN A 248 -1.88 17.61 19.47
CA ASN A 248 -1.97 18.44 18.27
C ASN A 248 -3.39 18.95 18.00
#